data_AF-F2LSA8-F1
#
_entry.id   AF-F2LSA8-F1
#
_cell.length_a   1.000
_cell.length_b   1.000
_cell.length_c   1.000
_cell.angle_alpha   90.00
_cell.angle_beta   90.00
_cell.angle_gamma   90.00
#
_symmetry.space_group_name_H-M   'P 1'
#
loop_
_entity.id
_entity.type
_entity.pdbx_description
1 polymer ?
#
loop_
_entity_poly.entity_id
_entity_poly.type
_entity_poly.pdbx_seq_one_letter_code
_entity_poly.pdbx_strand_id
1 'polypeptide(L)'
;MTKLNKFQERMAAKTQGVAQRAEAAAAARADGSARPIATMPGQLGAFRLEAQEYQRRIDALEAQLADAMRSGGQGLDIPVDKLHEVPGRRRYMAPEKYAELRENLKHNKLINPVVVLPRADAEWDVWSGHHRWDAHKDNGKPTVRCVLGNVESEIEAADGAFIANLMQSDLTDFEKYQGIKNYQSNHPDFSQTEIAENLGLAKQQVNLLLAFDRLPADALAVVDLHKAILGATAAGDLATLTESGKAARVVEAVKLLAEGKFDQARAVKYAGASDEKPKQAAQAESFKIKTGRAVWCDVRRAKNVMRIEFKTEAQAEAAQEAIRLHLESLAKADTSETSDSNS
;
A
#
# COMPACT_ATOMS: atom_id res chain seq x y z
N MET A 1 -14.25 -46.61 -35.01
CA MET A 1 -12.91 -46.43 -34.39
C MET A 1 -11.92 -46.92 -35.44
N THR A 2 -11.05 -46.09 -36.02
CA THR A 2 -9.89 -45.48 -35.37
C THR A 2 -9.51 -44.21 -36.14
N LYS A 3 -9.49 -43.05 -35.46
CA LYS A 3 -9.05 -41.78 -36.05
C LYS A 3 -7.55 -41.86 -36.30
N LEU A 4 -7.15 -41.80 -37.58
CA LEU A 4 -5.76 -41.69 -37.99
C LEU A 4 -5.16 -40.42 -37.38
N ASN A 5 -3.98 -40.57 -36.78
CA ASN A 5 -3.41 -39.59 -35.85
C ASN A 5 -2.79 -38.43 -36.65
N LYS A 6 -3.36 -37.22 -36.57
CA LYS A 6 -2.91 -35.97 -37.25
C LYS A 6 -1.40 -35.68 -37.11
N PHE A 7 -0.75 -36.27 -36.12
CA PHE A 7 0.70 -36.20 -35.93
C PHE A 7 1.48 -36.97 -37.02
N GLN A 8 1.00 -38.13 -37.46
CA GLN A 8 1.66 -38.94 -38.49
C GLN A 8 1.63 -38.27 -39.86
N GLU A 9 0.53 -37.60 -40.22
CA GLU A 9 0.44 -36.80 -41.45
C GLU A 9 1.39 -35.59 -41.44
N ARG A 10 1.52 -34.89 -40.29
CA ARG A 10 2.49 -33.79 -40.14
C ARG A 10 3.94 -34.24 -40.21
N MET A 11 4.24 -35.44 -39.72
CA MET A 11 5.59 -36.01 -39.80
C MET A 11 5.92 -36.48 -41.22
N ALA A 12 4.97 -37.09 -41.94
CA ALA A 12 5.12 -37.46 -43.34
C ALA A 12 5.27 -36.24 -44.27
N ALA A 13 4.53 -35.16 -44.01
CA ALA A 13 4.67 -33.91 -44.75
C ALA A 13 6.02 -33.20 -44.48
N LYS A 14 6.63 -33.40 -43.31
CA LYS A 14 7.96 -32.87 -42.98
C LYS A 14 9.11 -33.67 -43.59
N THR A 15 8.90 -34.95 -43.89
CA THR A 15 9.92 -35.83 -44.50
C THR A 15 9.84 -35.89 -46.02
N GLN A 16 8.71 -35.50 -46.64
CA GLN A 16 8.60 -35.31 -48.07
C GLN A 16 9.58 -34.22 -48.56
N GLY A 17 10.56 -34.63 -49.36
CA GLY A 17 11.56 -33.73 -49.96
C GLY A 17 12.88 -33.63 -49.21
N VAL A 18 13.07 -34.32 -48.07
CA VAL A 18 14.38 -34.36 -47.39
C VAL A 18 15.42 -35.09 -48.25
N ALA A 19 15.03 -36.17 -48.94
CA ALA A 19 15.89 -36.89 -49.88
C ALA A 19 16.31 -36.01 -51.08
N GLN A 20 15.35 -35.28 -51.68
CA GLN A 20 15.64 -34.37 -52.80
C GLN A 20 16.49 -33.16 -52.38
N ARG A 21 16.31 -32.63 -51.15
CA ARG A 21 17.18 -31.58 -50.61
C ARG A 21 18.57 -32.11 -50.27
N ALA A 22 18.68 -33.35 -49.80
CA ALA A 22 19.97 -34.00 -49.55
C ALA A 22 20.72 -34.27 -50.86
N GLU A 23 20.03 -34.73 -51.92
CA GLU A 23 20.59 -34.91 -53.25
C GLU A 23 20.97 -33.59 -53.92
N ALA A 24 20.15 -32.54 -53.80
CA ALA A 24 20.48 -31.20 -54.30
C ALA A 24 21.68 -30.59 -53.56
N ALA A 25 21.78 -30.79 -52.24
CA ALA A 25 22.93 -30.36 -51.44
C ALA A 25 24.20 -31.18 -51.74
N ALA A 26 24.06 -32.46 -52.11
CA ALA A 26 25.16 -33.31 -52.56
C ALA A 26 25.64 -32.92 -53.98
N ALA A 27 24.71 -32.60 -54.88
CA ALA A 27 25.02 -32.10 -56.22
C ALA A 27 25.71 -30.72 -56.20
N ALA A 28 25.29 -29.82 -55.29
CA ALA A 28 25.95 -28.53 -55.08
C ALA A 28 27.37 -28.65 -54.49
N ARG A 29 27.73 -29.80 -53.89
CA ARG A 29 29.09 -30.10 -53.42
C ARG A 29 29.97 -30.74 -54.51
N ALA A 30 29.39 -31.19 -55.62
CA ALA A 30 30.12 -31.82 -56.71
C ALA A 30 30.70 -30.82 -57.72
N ASP A 31 30.25 -29.56 -57.71
CA ASP A 31 30.85 -28.48 -58.50
C ASP A 31 32.07 -27.90 -57.76
N GLY A 32 33.21 -28.55 -58.00
CA GLY A 32 34.44 -28.35 -57.25
C GLY A 32 35.16 -27.03 -57.56
N SER A 33 34.99 -26.05 -56.68
CA SER A 33 36.17 -25.28 -56.23
C SER A 33 36.78 -26.04 -55.06
N ALA A 34 37.89 -26.74 -55.31
CA ALA A 34 38.63 -27.42 -54.27
C ALA A 34 39.08 -26.39 -53.23
N ARG A 35 38.38 -26.30 -52.09
CA ARG A 35 38.90 -25.56 -50.93
C ARG A 35 40.22 -26.25 -50.55
N PRO A 36 41.34 -25.51 -50.48
CA PRO A 36 42.63 -26.11 -50.20
C PRO A 36 42.52 -26.90 -48.88
N ILE A 37 43.09 -28.11 -48.86
CA ILE A 37 43.13 -28.96 -47.66
C ILE A 37 44.02 -28.23 -46.65
N ALA A 38 43.40 -27.37 -45.83
CA ALA A 38 44.07 -26.69 -44.75
C ALA A 38 44.37 -27.71 -43.67
N THR A 39 45.65 -27.89 -43.36
CA THR A 39 46.11 -28.72 -42.24
C THR A 39 45.50 -28.21 -40.93
N MET A 40 45.32 -29.08 -39.93
CA MET A 40 44.75 -28.74 -38.61
C MET A 40 45.30 -27.41 -38.00
N PRO A 41 46.60 -27.07 -38.13
CA PRO A 41 47.12 -25.76 -37.71
C PRO A 41 46.58 -24.57 -38.51
N GLY A 42 46.35 -24.71 -39.81
CA GLY A 42 45.78 -23.67 -40.68
C GLY A 42 44.31 -23.40 -40.41
N GLN A 43 43.52 -24.45 -40.10
CA GLN A 43 42.14 -24.29 -39.66
C GLN A 43 42.07 -23.59 -38.30
N LEU A 44 42.91 -23.99 -37.34
CA LEU A 44 42.99 -23.32 -36.02
C LEU A 44 43.42 -21.85 -36.14
N GLY A 45 44.34 -21.53 -37.06
CA GLY A 45 44.73 -20.16 -37.37
C GLY A 45 43.57 -19.32 -37.90
N ALA A 46 42.77 -19.87 -38.83
CA ALA A 46 41.58 -19.21 -39.36
C ALA A 46 40.50 -18.99 -38.28
N PHE A 47 40.21 -20.00 -37.45
CA PHE A 47 39.30 -19.86 -36.32
C PHE A 47 39.75 -18.80 -35.30
N ARG A 48 41.05 -18.71 -35.04
CA ARG A 48 41.60 -17.71 -34.10
C ARG A 48 41.44 -16.28 -34.63
N LEU A 49 41.59 -16.08 -35.94
CA LEU A 49 41.37 -14.79 -36.58
C LEU A 49 39.89 -14.42 -36.55
N GLU A 50 39.01 -15.36 -36.89
CA GLU A 50 37.56 -15.14 -36.84
C GLU A 50 37.08 -14.83 -35.41
N ALA A 51 37.58 -15.56 -34.41
CA ALA A 51 37.30 -15.29 -33.00
C ALA A 51 37.76 -13.90 -32.55
N GLN A 52 38.92 -13.44 -33.03
CA GLN A 52 39.40 -12.08 -32.76
C GLN A 52 38.53 -11.00 -33.42
N GLU A 53 38.00 -11.26 -34.62
CA GLU A 53 37.07 -10.35 -35.28
C GLU A 53 35.73 -10.28 -34.55
N TYR A 54 35.20 -11.41 -34.08
CA TYR A 54 34.02 -11.42 -33.22
C TYR A 54 34.26 -10.68 -31.92
N GLN A 55 35.39 -10.91 -31.26
CA GLN A 55 35.72 -10.22 -30.01
C GLN A 55 35.81 -8.71 -30.20
N ARG A 56 36.51 -8.24 -31.24
CA ARG A 56 36.58 -6.81 -31.58
C ARG A 56 35.21 -6.21 -31.87
N ARG A 57 34.32 -6.98 -32.47
CA ARG A 57 32.95 -6.52 -32.78
C ARG A 57 32.09 -6.45 -31.53
N ILE A 58 32.25 -7.39 -30.60
CA ILE A 58 31.62 -7.36 -29.27
C ILE A 58 32.12 -6.13 -28.50
N ASP A 59 33.44 -5.95 -28.38
CA ASP A 59 34.03 -4.81 -27.67
C ASP A 59 33.59 -3.46 -28.28
N ALA A 60 33.48 -3.38 -29.61
CA ALA A 60 32.98 -2.19 -30.29
C ALA A 60 31.48 -1.92 -30.02
N LEU A 61 30.65 -2.96 -29.94
CA LEU A 61 29.24 -2.83 -29.59
C LEU A 61 29.06 -2.44 -28.12
N GLU A 62 29.87 -3.01 -27.22
CA GLU A 62 29.89 -2.64 -25.80
C GLU A 62 30.31 -1.18 -25.61
N ALA A 63 31.33 -0.71 -26.34
CA ALA A 63 31.75 0.68 -26.31
C ALA A 63 30.67 1.63 -26.85
N GLN A 64 29.98 1.26 -27.93
CA GLN A 64 28.85 2.03 -28.46
C GLN A 64 27.68 2.09 -27.47
N LEU A 65 27.39 0.99 -26.77
CA LEU A 65 26.36 0.95 -25.74
C LEU A 65 26.73 1.85 -24.55
N ALA A 66 27.98 1.77 -24.08
CA ALA A 66 28.48 2.61 -22.99
C ALA A 66 28.49 4.10 -23.34
N ASP A 67 28.81 4.45 -24.59
CA ASP A 67 28.78 5.83 -25.08
C ASP A 67 27.35 6.37 -25.24
N ALA A 68 26.42 5.53 -25.72
CA ALA A 68 25.00 5.84 -25.79
C ALA A 68 24.37 6.04 -24.39
N MET A 69 24.81 5.27 -23.40
CA MET A 69 24.40 5.42 -22.00
C MET A 69 24.95 6.71 -21.37
N ARG A 70 26.21 7.08 -21.63
CA ARG A 70 26.85 8.31 -21.11
C ARG A 70 26.30 9.60 -21.72
N SER A 71 25.82 9.55 -22.96
CA SER A 71 25.37 10.73 -23.72
C SER A 71 23.96 11.22 -23.36
N GLY A 72 23.31 10.68 -22.32
CA GLY A 72 21.97 11.12 -21.93
C GLY A 72 20.92 10.84 -23.01
N GLY A 73 20.69 9.56 -23.27
CA GLY A 73 19.46 9.08 -23.89
C GLY A 73 19.14 9.68 -25.26
N GLN A 74 19.84 9.21 -26.30
CA GLN A 74 19.12 9.10 -27.57
C GLN A 74 17.94 8.18 -27.30
N GLY A 75 16.74 8.74 -27.19
CA GLY A 75 15.56 7.91 -27.04
C GLY A 75 15.53 6.83 -28.13
N LEU A 76 14.93 5.70 -27.82
CA LEU A 76 14.69 4.61 -28.75
C LEU A 76 13.22 4.64 -29.11
N ASP A 77 12.90 4.46 -30.39
CA ASP A 77 11.52 4.26 -30.81
C ASP A 77 11.17 2.79 -30.63
N ILE A 78 10.37 2.49 -29.61
CA ILE A 78 10.00 1.13 -29.24
C ILE A 78 8.58 0.83 -29.75
N PRO A 79 8.33 -0.36 -30.35
CA PRO A 79 6.98 -0.79 -30.70
C PRO A 79 6.06 -0.81 -29.48
N VAL A 80 4.88 -0.23 -29.59
CA VAL A 80 3.93 -0.13 -28.47
C VAL A 80 3.51 -1.48 -27.90
N ASP A 81 3.59 -2.56 -28.70
CA ASP A 81 3.25 -3.94 -28.33
C ASP A 81 4.34 -4.65 -27.51
N LYS A 82 5.57 -4.11 -27.49
CA LYS A 82 6.69 -4.66 -26.71
C LYS A 82 6.82 -4.02 -25.33
N LEU A 83 5.93 -3.09 -25.00
CA LEU A 83 5.88 -2.40 -23.72
C LEU A 83 4.88 -3.08 -22.80
N HIS A 84 5.29 -3.29 -21.56
CA HIS A 84 4.48 -3.93 -20.53
C HIS A 84 4.24 -3.00 -19.35
N GLU A 85 3.04 -3.12 -18.77
CA GLU A 85 2.68 -2.42 -17.55
C GLU A 85 3.10 -3.25 -16.33
N VAL A 86 3.78 -2.62 -15.38
CA VAL A 86 4.05 -3.23 -14.07
C VAL A 86 3.02 -2.73 -13.07
N PRO A 87 2.28 -3.63 -12.39
CA PRO A 87 1.27 -3.25 -11.40
C PRO A 87 1.85 -2.32 -10.32
N GLY A 88 1.09 -1.28 -9.95
CA GLY A 88 1.48 -0.33 -8.91
C GLY A 88 2.32 0.87 -9.38
N ARG A 89 2.71 0.94 -10.66
CA ARG A 89 3.47 2.08 -11.22
C ARG A 89 2.61 3.09 -12.00
N ARG A 90 1.34 2.77 -12.25
CA ARG A 90 0.39 3.63 -12.97
C ARG A 90 -0.30 4.61 -12.03
N ARG A 91 -0.33 5.88 -12.44
CA ARG A 91 -1.02 6.96 -11.71
C ARG A 91 -2.46 7.09 -12.19
N TYR A 92 -3.33 7.62 -11.33
CA TYR A 92 -4.67 8.05 -11.74
C TYR A 92 -4.58 9.36 -12.55
N MET A 93 -5.34 9.44 -13.64
CA MET A 93 -5.52 10.66 -14.43
C MET A 93 -7.00 10.80 -14.77
N ALA A 94 -7.55 11.99 -14.53
CA ALA A 94 -8.94 12.29 -14.85
C ALA A 94 -9.19 12.10 -16.38
N PRO A 95 -10.35 11.54 -16.78
CA PRO A 95 -10.64 11.25 -18.20
C PRO A 95 -10.52 12.47 -19.12
N GLU A 96 -10.92 13.65 -18.65
CA GLU A 96 -10.86 14.91 -19.40
C GLU A 96 -9.41 15.30 -19.73
N LYS A 97 -8.51 15.26 -18.73
CA LYS A 97 -7.07 15.52 -18.91
C LYS A 97 -6.41 14.49 -19.83
N TYR A 98 -6.85 13.24 -19.75
CA TYR A 98 -6.36 12.20 -20.65
C TYR A 98 -6.78 12.46 -22.10
N ALA A 99 -8.02 12.88 -22.33
CA ALA A 99 -8.52 13.22 -23.66
C ALA A 99 -7.74 14.39 -24.29
N GLU A 100 -7.45 15.43 -23.51
CA GLU A 100 -6.60 16.56 -23.93
C GLU A 100 -5.17 16.10 -24.28
N LEU A 101 -4.56 15.27 -23.44
CA LEU A 101 -3.22 14.71 -23.69
C LEU A 101 -3.19 13.89 -24.99
N ARG A 102 -4.20 13.05 -25.22
CA ARG A 102 -4.31 12.22 -26.42
C ARG A 102 -4.44 13.08 -27.68
N GLU A 103 -5.28 14.12 -27.65
CA GLU A 103 -5.47 15.03 -28.78
C GLU A 103 -4.21 15.87 -29.07
N ASN A 104 -3.50 16.29 -28.02
CA ASN A 104 -2.22 16.97 -28.14
C ASN A 104 -1.17 16.06 -28.80
N LEU A 105 -1.03 14.82 -28.34
CA LEU A 105 -0.07 13.84 -28.86
C LEU A 105 -0.42 13.33 -30.27
N LYS A 106 -1.65 13.56 -30.74
CA LYS A 106 -2.05 13.30 -32.12
C LYS A 106 -1.41 14.30 -33.08
N HIS A 107 -1.38 15.58 -32.72
CA HIS A 107 -0.90 16.67 -33.57
C HIS A 107 0.57 17.07 -33.32
N ASN A 108 1.09 16.80 -32.13
CA ASN A 108 2.43 17.20 -31.72
C ASN A 108 3.36 15.99 -31.52
N LYS A 109 4.67 16.23 -31.65
CA LYS A 109 5.69 15.24 -31.30
C LYS A 109 5.77 15.07 -29.79
N LEU A 110 6.15 13.86 -29.36
CA LEU A 110 6.35 13.59 -27.95
C LEU A 110 7.66 14.24 -27.47
N ILE A 111 7.54 15.33 -26.70
CA ILE A 111 8.69 16.07 -26.17
C ILE A 111 9.36 15.31 -25.02
N ASN A 112 8.56 14.81 -24.08
CA ASN A 112 9.05 14.08 -22.91
C ASN A 112 8.91 12.57 -23.15
N PRO A 113 10.01 11.83 -23.34
CA PRO A 113 9.95 10.40 -23.66
C PRO A 113 9.34 9.57 -22.52
N VAL A 114 8.93 8.34 -22.86
CA VAL A 114 8.51 7.32 -21.89
C VAL A 114 9.76 6.68 -21.30
N VAL A 115 9.88 6.60 -19.98
CA VAL A 115 11.01 5.91 -19.36
C VAL A 115 10.68 4.43 -19.30
N VAL A 116 11.61 3.58 -19.72
CA VAL A 116 11.41 2.12 -19.76
C VAL A 116 12.61 1.38 -19.16
N LEU A 117 12.37 0.18 -18.67
CA LEU A 117 13.39 -0.75 -18.19
C LEU A 117 13.44 -2.00 -19.09
N PRO A 118 14.62 -2.59 -19.30
CA PRO A 118 14.75 -3.81 -20.08
C PRO A 118 14.09 -5.00 -19.36
N ARG A 119 13.41 -5.86 -20.13
CA ARG A 119 12.86 -7.16 -19.72
C ARG A 119 13.52 -8.28 -20.51
N ALA A 120 13.31 -9.54 -20.11
CA ALA A 120 13.63 -10.71 -20.92
C ALA A 120 12.99 -10.62 -22.33
N ASP A 121 13.55 -11.36 -23.29
CA ASP A 121 13.04 -11.48 -24.67
C ASP A 121 12.96 -10.17 -25.48
N ALA A 122 13.82 -9.19 -25.17
CA ALA A 122 13.87 -7.88 -25.85
C ALA A 122 12.53 -7.13 -25.79
N GLU A 123 11.87 -7.23 -24.65
CA GLU A 123 10.71 -6.45 -24.24
C GLU A 123 11.11 -5.41 -23.19
N TRP A 124 10.19 -4.51 -22.84
CA TRP A 124 10.47 -3.46 -21.86
C TRP A 124 9.29 -3.18 -20.94
N ASP A 125 9.58 -2.90 -19.68
CA ASP A 125 8.60 -2.47 -18.69
C ASP A 125 8.52 -0.95 -18.64
N VAL A 126 7.30 -0.41 -18.62
CA VAL A 126 7.09 1.03 -18.52
C VAL A 126 7.36 1.50 -17.09
N TRP A 127 8.36 2.36 -16.97
CA TRP A 127 8.77 2.96 -15.70
C TRP A 127 7.99 4.23 -15.40
N SER A 128 7.90 5.13 -16.40
CA SER A 128 7.20 6.40 -16.29
C SER A 128 6.65 6.84 -17.65
N GLY A 129 5.49 7.49 -17.63
CA GLY A 129 4.81 7.93 -18.86
C GLY A 129 3.72 6.97 -19.36
N HIS A 130 3.13 6.14 -18.50
CA HIS A 130 2.03 5.23 -18.81
C HIS A 130 0.92 5.87 -19.68
N HIS A 131 0.39 7.04 -19.30
CA HIS A 131 -0.65 7.71 -20.10
C HIS A 131 -0.19 8.17 -21.48
N ARG A 132 1.11 8.44 -21.68
CA ARG A 132 1.66 8.80 -22.99
C ARG A 132 1.78 7.57 -23.89
N TRP A 133 2.16 6.44 -23.32
CA TRP A 133 2.14 5.15 -24.00
C TRP A 133 0.70 4.77 -24.40
N ASP A 134 -0.25 4.85 -23.46
CA ASP A 134 -1.67 4.63 -23.72
C ASP A 134 -2.17 5.54 -24.86
N ALA A 135 -1.88 6.84 -24.79
CA ALA A 135 -2.29 7.79 -25.80
C ALA A 135 -1.66 7.51 -27.18
N HIS A 136 -0.42 7.00 -27.23
CA HIS A 136 0.21 6.56 -28.47
C HIS A 136 -0.50 5.32 -29.06
N LYS A 137 -0.84 4.35 -28.19
CA LYS A 137 -1.59 3.16 -28.56
C LYS A 137 -3.00 3.51 -29.08
N ASP A 138 -3.72 4.36 -28.38
CA ASP A 138 -5.06 4.82 -28.75
C ASP A 138 -5.08 5.68 -30.02
N ASN A 139 -4.00 6.43 -30.27
CA ASN A 139 -3.83 7.18 -31.53
C ASN A 139 -3.35 6.30 -32.70
N GLY A 140 -3.18 4.99 -32.49
CA GLY A 140 -2.75 4.04 -33.53
C GLY A 140 -1.30 4.23 -33.98
N LYS A 141 -0.45 4.85 -33.16
CA LYS A 141 0.97 5.03 -33.50
C LYS A 141 1.72 3.70 -33.28
N PRO A 142 2.49 3.21 -34.25
CA PRO A 142 3.16 1.91 -34.15
C PRO A 142 4.31 1.90 -33.13
N THR A 143 4.92 3.06 -32.88
CA THR A 143 6.04 3.22 -31.95
C THR A 143 5.86 4.41 -31.02
N VAL A 144 6.54 4.37 -29.88
CA VAL A 144 6.63 5.46 -28.92
C VAL A 144 8.09 5.73 -28.57
N ARG A 145 8.43 7.01 -28.41
CA ARG A 145 9.78 7.45 -28.04
C ARG A 145 10.02 7.12 -26.57
N CYS A 146 10.98 6.24 -26.32
CA CYS A 146 11.35 5.77 -24.99
C CYS A 146 12.78 6.16 -24.64
N VAL A 147 13.11 6.27 -23.37
CA VAL A 147 14.49 6.35 -22.86
C VAL A 147 14.71 5.24 -21.87
N LEU A 148 15.88 4.62 -21.90
CA LEU A 148 16.25 3.62 -20.91
C LEU A 148 16.47 4.33 -19.58
N GLY A 149 15.77 3.86 -18.53
CA GLY A 149 16.09 4.25 -17.17
C GLY A 149 17.50 3.78 -16.83
N ASN A 150 18.34 4.68 -16.31
CA ASN A 150 19.62 4.30 -15.74
C ASN A 150 19.36 3.83 -14.31
N VAL A 151 19.15 2.53 -14.15
CA VAL A 151 18.91 1.92 -12.86
C VAL A 151 19.67 0.62 -12.82
N GLU A 152 20.52 0.47 -11.80
CA GLU A 152 21.47 -0.64 -11.71
C GLU A 152 20.75 -1.93 -11.30
N SER A 153 19.55 -1.82 -10.73
CA SER A 153 18.67 -2.94 -10.42
C SER A 153 17.17 -2.61 -10.53
N GLU A 154 16.34 -3.65 -10.67
CA GLU A 154 14.88 -3.54 -10.60
C GLU A 154 14.41 -2.99 -9.24
N ILE A 155 15.16 -3.26 -8.17
CA ILE A 155 14.93 -2.75 -6.82
C ILE A 155 15.12 -1.24 -6.79
N GLU A 156 16.29 -0.74 -7.22
CA GLU A 156 16.57 0.70 -7.27
C GLU A 156 15.56 1.45 -8.12
N ALA A 157 15.09 0.80 -9.19
CA ALA A 157 13.98 1.31 -9.94
C ALA A 157 12.79 1.41 -8.99
N ALA A 158 12.21 0.30 -8.54
CA ALA A 158 11.01 0.27 -7.67
C ALA A 158 11.04 1.36 -6.58
N ASP A 159 12.18 1.54 -5.93
CA ASP A 159 12.42 2.54 -4.91
C ASP A 159 12.34 3.98 -5.44
N GLY A 160 13.01 4.29 -6.55
CA GLY A 160 12.96 5.61 -7.17
C GLY A 160 11.54 6.03 -7.58
N ALA A 161 10.70 5.09 -8.04
CA ALA A 161 9.30 5.40 -8.36
C ALA A 161 8.50 5.65 -7.09
N PHE A 162 8.71 4.83 -6.07
CA PHE A 162 8.05 5.01 -4.79
C PHE A 162 8.41 6.38 -4.17
N ILE A 163 9.69 6.72 -4.09
CA ILE A 163 10.18 8.00 -3.55
C ILE A 163 9.61 9.20 -4.34
N ALA A 164 9.61 9.13 -5.68
CA ALA A 164 9.05 10.20 -6.52
C ALA A 164 7.54 10.40 -6.31
N ASN A 165 6.81 9.34 -5.96
CA ASN A 165 5.37 9.39 -5.69
C ASN A 165 5.05 9.70 -4.22
N LEU A 166 5.95 9.37 -3.28
CA LEU A 166 5.74 9.47 -1.83
C LEU A 166 5.34 10.87 -1.37
N MET A 167 5.90 11.91 -1.99
CA MET A 167 5.67 13.31 -1.65
C MET A 167 4.44 13.93 -2.34
N GLN A 168 3.72 13.17 -3.16
CA GLN A 168 2.51 13.66 -3.82
C GLN A 168 1.28 13.54 -2.91
N SER A 169 0.38 14.52 -3.01
CA SER A 169 -0.81 14.65 -2.17
C SER A 169 -1.83 13.53 -2.32
N ASP A 170 -1.76 12.76 -3.40
CA ASP A 170 -2.81 11.83 -3.81
C ASP A 170 -2.68 10.44 -3.18
N LEU A 171 -1.49 10.11 -2.63
CA LEU A 171 -1.24 8.81 -2.02
C LEU A 171 -1.84 8.75 -0.61
N THR A 172 -2.68 7.76 -0.35
CA THR A 172 -3.26 7.60 0.99
C THR A 172 -2.19 7.13 1.98
N ASP A 173 -2.42 7.36 3.28
CA ASP A 173 -1.47 6.91 4.30
C ASP A 173 -1.31 5.38 4.31
N PHE A 174 -2.35 4.63 3.94
CA PHE A 174 -2.27 3.18 3.80
C PHE A 174 -1.40 2.75 2.61
N GLU A 175 -1.51 3.44 1.47
CA GLU A 175 -0.65 3.17 0.30
C GLU A 175 0.82 3.52 0.59
N LYS A 176 1.06 4.62 1.31
CA LYS A 176 2.40 4.99 1.81
C LYS A 176 2.96 3.88 2.70
N TYR A 177 2.15 3.37 3.62
CA TYR A 177 2.52 2.23 4.46
C TYR A 177 2.91 0.99 3.63
N GLN A 178 2.09 0.60 2.65
CA GLN A 178 2.39 -0.54 1.77
C GLN A 178 3.71 -0.34 1.01
N GLY A 179 3.95 0.86 0.49
CA GLY A 179 5.19 1.20 -0.19
C GLY A 179 6.41 1.17 0.74
N ILE A 180 6.29 1.68 1.97
CA ILE A 180 7.37 1.59 2.99
C ILE A 180 7.66 0.13 3.32
N LYS A 181 6.64 -0.72 3.46
CA LYS A 181 6.82 -2.15 3.75
C LYS A 181 7.55 -2.88 2.62
N ASN A 182 7.21 -2.55 1.37
CA ASN A 182 7.90 -3.09 0.20
C ASN A 182 9.36 -2.62 0.16
N TYR A 183 9.60 -1.33 0.41
CA TYR A 183 10.95 -0.76 0.52
C TYR A 183 11.78 -1.45 1.62
N GLN A 184 11.20 -1.71 2.79
CA GLN A 184 11.85 -2.47 3.87
C GLN A 184 12.19 -3.91 3.47
N SER A 185 11.32 -4.55 2.69
CA SER A 185 11.53 -5.92 2.23
C SER A 185 12.67 -6.01 1.20
N ASN A 186 12.83 -4.96 0.39
CA ASN A 186 13.92 -4.83 -0.58
C ASN A 186 15.26 -4.47 0.08
N HIS A 187 15.24 -3.78 1.23
CA HIS A 187 16.41 -3.32 1.97
C HIS A 187 16.43 -3.86 3.41
N PRO A 188 16.59 -5.18 3.61
CA PRO A 188 16.51 -5.80 4.94
C PRO A 188 17.61 -5.34 5.90
N ASP A 189 18.74 -4.86 5.36
CA ASP A 189 19.88 -4.38 6.16
C ASP A 189 19.69 -2.95 6.66
N PHE A 190 18.70 -2.21 6.16
CA PHE A 190 18.48 -0.82 6.57
C PHE A 190 17.71 -0.75 7.88
N SER A 191 18.23 0.04 8.81
CA SER A 191 17.53 0.45 10.00
C SER A 191 16.35 1.36 9.67
N GLN A 192 15.36 1.44 10.57
CA GLN A 192 14.22 2.35 10.42
C GLN A 192 14.64 3.82 10.29
N THR A 193 15.81 4.18 10.85
CA THR A 193 16.38 5.52 10.71
C THR A 193 16.89 5.75 9.28
N GLU A 194 17.66 4.82 8.73
CA GLU A 194 18.17 4.89 7.36
C GLU A 194 17.03 4.86 6.32
N ILE A 195 15.96 4.09 6.58
CA ILE A 195 14.75 4.12 5.75
C ILE A 195 14.12 5.52 5.76
N ALA A 196 13.98 6.15 6.93
CA ALA A 196 13.41 7.49 7.02
C ALA A 196 14.26 8.53 6.28
N GLU A 197 15.58 8.46 6.43
CA GLU A 197 16.54 9.34 5.75
C GLU A 197 16.48 9.17 4.23
N ASN A 198 16.52 7.93 3.72
CA ASN A 198 16.47 7.64 2.30
C ASN A 198 15.12 8.02 1.66
N LEU A 199 14.02 7.87 2.39
CA LEU A 199 12.69 8.29 1.92
C LEU A 199 12.42 9.79 2.09
N GLY A 200 13.32 10.54 2.73
CA GLY A 200 13.14 11.97 3.01
C GLY A 200 11.99 12.28 3.98
N LEU A 201 11.63 11.33 4.85
CA LEU A 201 10.56 11.46 5.83
C LEU A 201 11.11 11.61 7.26
N ALA A 202 10.32 12.25 8.13
CA ALA A 202 10.65 12.25 9.56
C ALA A 202 10.48 10.84 10.15
N LYS A 203 11.40 10.42 11.01
CA LYS A 203 11.34 9.11 11.70
C LYS A 203 9.99 8.88 12.42
N GLN A 204 9.42 9.93 13.00
CA GLN A 204 8.10 9.87 13.63
C GLN A 204 6.99 9.54 12.64
N GLN A 205 7.04 10.11 11.43
CA GLN A 205 6.07 9.87 10.38
C GLN A 205 6.16 8.45 9.83
N VAL A 206 7.38 7.93 9.62
CA VAL A 206 7.60 6.53 9.23
C VAL A 206 7.06 5.57 10.29
N ASN A 207 7.29 5.85 11.58
CA ASN A 207 6.75 5.03 12.66
C ASN A 207 5.21 5.04 12.70
N LEU A 208 4.61 6.20 12.44
CA LEU A 208 3.15 6.34 12.38
C LEU A 208 2.54 5.55 11.21
N LEU A 209 3.18 5.60 10.04
CA LEU A 209 2.78 4.81 8.87
C LEU A 209 3.01 3.31 9.08
N LEU A 210 4.04 2.92 9.82
CA LEU A 210 4.24 1.50 10.15
C LEU A 210 3.31 1.00 11.26
N ALA A 211 2.52 1.88 11.89
CA ALA A 211 1.55 1.45 12.90
C ALA A 211 0.44 0.56 12.31
N PHE A 212 0.18 0.62 10.99
CA PHE A 212 -0.78 -0.26 10.33
C PHE A 212 -0.42 -1.75 10.49
N ASP A 213 0.87 -2.12 10.56
CA ASP A 213 1.29 -3.53 10.78
C ASP A 213 0.78 -4.13 12.10
N ARG A 214 0.43 -3.27 13.06
CA ARG A 214 -0.03 -3.67 14.39
C ARG A 214 -1.55 -3.78 14.48
N LEU A 215 -2.27 -3.50 13.40
CA LEU A 215 -3.70 -3.69 13.33
C LEU A 215 -4.04 -5.18 13.11
N PRO A 216 -5.21 -5.65 13.59
CA PRO A 216 -5.66 -7.01 13.33
C PRO A 216 -5.81 -7.27 11.83
N ALA A 217 -5.53 -8.50 11.37
CA ALA A 217 -5.61 -8.89 9.97
C ALA A 217 -6.97 -8.55 9.32
N ASP A 218 -8.07 -8.80 10.05
CA ASP A 218 -9.43 -8.47 9.59
C ASP A 218 -9.66 -6.97 9.41
N ALA A 219 -9.04 -6.13 10.26
CA ALA A 219 -9.12 -4.68 10.13
C ALA A 219 -8.29 -4.20 8.93
N LEU A 220 -7.09 -4.76 8.75
CA LEU A 220 -6.23 -4.47 7.61
C LEU A 220 -6.91 -4.81 6.28
N ALA A 221 -7.61 -5.95 6.19
CA ALA A 221 -8.35 -6.34 4.99
C ALA A 221 -9.42 -5.31 4.62
N VAL A 222 -10.12 -4.74 5.62
CA VAL A 222 -11.13 -3.69 5.38
C VAL A 222 -10.48 -2.39 4.92
N VAL A 223 -9.35 -2.00 5.52
CA VAL A 223 -8.61 -0.80 5.10
C VAL A 223 -8.04 -0.96 3.69
N ASP A 224 -7.59 -2.17 3.32
CA ASP A 224 -7.09 -2.44 1.97
C ASP A 224 -8.18 -2.31 0.90
N LEU A 225 -9.42 -2.73 1.18
CA LEU A 225 -10.56 -2.48 0.29
C LEU A 225 -10.89 -0.98 0.16
N HIS A 226 -10.69 -0.21 1.24
CA HIS A 226 -11.05 1.21 1.29
C HIS A 226 -9.85 2.07 1.73
N LYS A 227 -8.82 2.16 0.89
CA LYS A 227 -7.50 2.73 1.20
C LYS A 227 -7.49 4.15 1.80
N ALA A 228 -8.57 4.92 1.63
CA ALA A 228 -8.69 6.30 2.14
C ALA A 228 -9.43 6.43 3.49
N ILE A 229 -9.98 5.35 4.06
CA ILE A 229 -10.84 5.46 5.26
C ILE A 229 -10.06 5.80 6.52
N LEU A 230 -8.79 5.39 6.60
CA LEU A 230 -7.97 5.46 7.81
C LEU A 230 -6.66 6.19 7.54
N GLY A 231 -6.41 7.27 8.28
CA GLY A 231 -5.14 7.98 8.29
C GLY A 231 -4.14 7.39 9.30
N ALA A 232 -2.86 7.74 9.16
CA ALA A 232 -1.77 7.20 9.96
C ALA A 232 -1.95 7.45 11.48
N THR A 233 -2.46 8.62 11.88
CA THR A 233 -2.69 8.94 13.30
C THR A 233 -3.72 8.02 13.92
N ALA A 234 -4.88 7.87 13.28
CA ALA A 234 -5.94 7.00 13.76
C ALA A 234 -5.52 5.52 13.74
N ALA A 235 -4.72 5.10 12.74
CA ALA A 235 -4.11 3.78 12.73
C ALA A 235 -3.17 3.56 13.93
N GLY A 236 -2.37 4.57 14.29
CA GLY A 236 -1.55 4.56 15.50
C GLY A 236 -2.35 4.35 16.77
N ASP A 237 -3.43 5.10 16.96
CA ASP A 237 -4.29 4.96 18.14
C ASP A 237 -4.95 3.57 18.19
N LEU A 238 -5.49 3.09 17.07
CA LEU A 238 -6.11 1.75 16.97
C LEU A 238 -5.09 0.61 17.18
N ALA A 239 -3.84 0.80 16.75
CA ALA A 239 -2.76 -0.15 16.99
C ALA A 239 -2.48 -0.28 18.50
N THR A 240 -2.36 0.84 19.23
CA THR A 240 -2.18 0.79 20.69
C THR A 240 -3.35 0.09 21.40
N LEU A 241 -4.58 0.31 20.92
CA LEU A 241 -5.75 -0.38 21.45
C LEU A 241 -5.74 -1.89 21.13
N THR A 242 -5.21 -2.28 19.99
CA THR A 242 -5.02 -3.69 19.61
C THR A 242 -4.05 -4.38 20.55
N GLU A 243 -2.90 -3.76 20.82
CA GLU A 243 -1.91 -4.23 21.79
C GLU A 243 -2.48 -4.32 23.22
N SER A 244 -3.41 -3.42 23.58
CA SER A 244 -4.11 -3.44 24.87
C SER A 244 -5.15 -4.56 25.02
N GLY A 245 -5.29 -5.45 24.02
CA GLY A 245 -6.19 -6.60 24.04
C GLY A 245 -7.60 -6.32 23.48
N LYS A 246 -7.84 -5.13 22.88
CA LYS A 246 -9.15 -4.74 22.32
C LYS A 246 -9.28 -5.01 20.82
N ALA A 247 -8.53 -5.98 20.29
CA ALA A 247 -8.46 -6.29 18.85
C ALA A 247 -9.84 -6.48 18.20
N ALA A 248 -10.77 -7.20 18.84
CA ALA A 248 -12.12 -7.44 18.29
C ALA A 248 -12.92 -6.14 18.07
N ARG A 249 -12.81 -5.18 19.01
CA ARG A 249 -13.48 -3.88 18.87
C ARG A 249 -12.83 -2.99 17.83
N VAL A 250 -11.51 -3.09 17.66
CA VAL A 250 -10.81 -2.38 16.59
C VAL A 250 -11.32 -2.84 15.23
N VAL A 251 -11.49 -4.15 15.02
CA VAL A 251 -12.08 -4.70 13.79
C VAL A 251 -13.49 -4.16 13.56
N GLU A 252 -14.34 -4.15 14.58
CA GLU A 252 -15.70 -3.62 14.48
C GLU A 252 -15.71 -2.10 14.18
N ALA A 253 -14.86 -1.33 14.86
CA ALA A 253 -14.73 0.11 14.65
C ALA A 253 -14.33 0.43 13.20
N VAL A 254 -13.38 -0.33 12.65
CA VAL A 254 -12.92 -0.16 11.26
C VAL A 254 -13.98 -0.57 10.25
N LYS A 255 -14.77 -1.61 10.51
CA LYS A 255 -15.94 -1.97 9.68
C LYS A 255 -16.99 -0.86 9.67
N LEU A 256 -17.33 -0.32 10.83
CA LEU A 256 -18.30 0.78 10.96
C LEU A 256 -17.79 2.08 10.32
N LEU A 257 -16.48 2.31 10.32
CA LEU A 257 -15.82 3.40 9.60
C LEU A 257 -15.97 3.22 8.07
N ALA A 258 -15.74 2.01 7.56
CA ALA A 258 -15.90 1.68 6.14
C ALA A 258 -17.37 1.83 5.67
N GLU A 259 -18.34 1.52 6.53
CA GLU A 259 -19.77 1.73 6.29
C GLU A 259 -20.20 3.22 6.36
N GLY A 260 -19.28 4.14 6.71
CA GLY A 260 -19.57 5.56 6.86
C GLY A 260 -20.40 5.93 8.10
N LYS A 261 -20.57 5.00 9.05
CA LYS A 261 -21.32 5.24 10.30
C LYS A 261 -20.50 6.02 11.32
N PHE A 262 -19.18 5.89 11.27
CA PHE A 262 -18.24 6.61 12.14
C PHE A 262 -17.32 7.53 11.35
N ASP A 263 -16.88 8.60 12.02
CA ASP A 263 -15.67 9.34 11.65
C ASP A 263 -14.46 8.68 12.33
N GLN A 264 -13.24 9.00 11.89
CA GLN A 264 -12.02 8.37 12.44
C GLN A 264 -11.90 8.56 13.96
N ALA A 265 -12.28 9.73 14.49
CA ALA A 265 -12.22 10.03 15.91
C ALA A 265 -13.22 9.21 16.74
N ARG A 266 -14.44 8.98 16.22
CA ARG A 266 -15.47 8.13 16.83
C ARG A 266 -15.07 6.67 16.78
N ALA A 267 -14.43 6.21 15.69
CA ALA A 267 -13.93 4.84 15.58
C ALA A 267 -12.90 4.55 16.69
N VAL A 268 -11.92 5.45 16.90
CA VAL A 268 -10.94 5.33 17.99
C VAL A 268 -11.61 5.34 19.36
N LYS A 269 -12.57 6.24 19.60
CA LYS A 269 -13.32 6.29 20.87
C LYS A 269 -14.15 5.03 21.13
N TYR A 270 -14.80 4.50 20.09
CA TYR A 270 -15.57 3.26 20.17
C TYR A 270 -14.68 2.07 20.52
N ALA A 271 -13.55 1.93 19.82
CA ALA A 271 -12.56 0.89 20.11
C ALA A 271 -11.94 1.04 21.52
N GLY A 272 -11.78 2.28 21.98
CA GLY A 272 -11.24 2.60 23.31
C GLY A 272 -12.22 2.40 24.46
N ALA A 273 -13.54 2.43 24.21
CA ALA A 273 -14.54 2.16 25.24
C ALA A 273 -14.33 0.76 25.84
N SER A 274 -14.66 0.59 27.12
CA SER A 274 -14.62 -0.71 27.81
C SER A 274 -15.91 -1.51 27.56
N ASP A 275 -15.90 -2.83 27.76
CA ASP A 275 -17.11 -3.68 27.73
C ASP A 275 -18.11 -3.40 28.85
N GLU A 276 -17.70 -2.65 29.87
CA GLU A 276 -18.68 -1.96 30.71
C GLU A 276 -19.37 -0.90 29.85
N LYS A 277 -20.57 -1.25 29.35
CA LYS A 277 -21.69 -0.29 29.22
C LYS A 277 -21.49 0.75 30.31
N PRO A 278 -21.57 2.07 30.03
CA PRO A 278 -21.50 3.06 31.11
C PRO A 278 -22.48 2.58 32.16
N LYS A 279 -21.93 2.10 33.28
CA LYS A 279 -22.70 1.56 34.39
C LYS A 279 -23.56 2.75 34.72
N GLN A 280 -24.85 2.68 34.39
CA GLN A 280 -25.78 3.76 34.70
C GLN A 280 -25.53 4.00 36.18
N ALA A 281 -24.90 5.14 36.49
CA ALA A 281 -24.58 5.48 37.85
C ALA A 281 -25.93 5.38 38.55
N ALA A 282 -26.04 4.44 39.51
CA ALA A 282 -27.29 4.13 40.18
C ALA A 282 -27.97 5.46 40.45
N GLN A 283 -29.15 5.67 39.83
CA GLN A 283 -29.83 6.96 39.84
C GLN A 283 -29.86 7.42 41.29
N ALA A 284 -29.09 8.47 41.60
CA ALA A 284 -29.16 9.07 42.91
C ALA A 284 -30.59 9.56 43.04
N GLU A 285 -31.34 9.02 44.00
CA GLU A 285 -32.68 9.49 44.28
C GLU A 285 -32.54 10.94 44.73
N SER A 286 -32.86 11.85 43.80
CA SER A 286 -32.81 13.28 44.02
C SER A 286 -34.23 13.82 44.04
N PHE A 287 -34.60 14.48 45.12
CA PHE A 287 -35.87 15.19 45.20
C PHE A 287 -35.65 16.61 45.68
N LYS A 288 -36.47 17.52 45.16
CA LYS A 288 -36.41 18.96 45.45
C LYS A 288 -37.52 19.33 46.40
N ILE A 289 -37.16 19.81 47.58
CA ILE A 289 -38.13 20.37 48.54
C ILE A 289 -38.36 21.83 48.15
N LYS A 290 -39.62 22.21 47.94
CA LYS A 290 -40.02 23.57 47.56
C LYS A 290 -40.85 24.21 48.66
N THR A 291 -40.66 25.50 48.87
CA THR A 291 -41.51 26.33 49.74
C THR A 291 -42.16 27.38 48.84
N GLY A 292 -43.44 27.19 48.50
CA GLY A 292 -44.13 27.99 47.48
C GLY A 292 -43.55 27.78 46.07
N ARG A 293 -43.17 28.87 45.40
CA ARG A 293 -42.56 28.85 44.05
C ARG A 293 -41.04 28.63 44.06
N ALA A 294 -40.38 28.70 45.21
CA ALA A 294 -38.92 28.59 45.31
C ALA A 294 -38.49 27.19 45.77
N VAL A 295 -37.47 26.62 45.11
CA VAL A 295 -36.74 25.44 45.61
C VAL A 295 -35.99 25.84 46.86
N TRP A 296 -36.23 25.14 47.96
CA TRP A 296 -35.68 25.39 49.29
C TRP A 296 -34.42 24.55 49.53
N CYS A 297 -34.44 23.25 49.21
CA CYS A 297 -33.23 22.41 49.18
C CYS A 297 -33.30 21.30 48.13
N ASP A 298 -32.12 20.88 47.66
CA ASP A 298 -31.91 19.70 46.80
C ASP A 298 -31.30 18.60 47.66
N VAL A 299 -32.00 17.48 47.79
CA VAL A 299 -31.52 16.31 48.53
C VAL A 299 -31.13 15.25 47.52
N ARG A 300 -29.88 14.82 47.55
CA ARG A 300 -29.36 13.71 46.74
C ARG A 300 -28.89 12.59 47.66
N ARG A 301 -29.49 11.41 47.49
CA ARG A 301 -29.03 10.19 48.17
C ARG A 301 -28.36 9.26 47.17
N ALA A 302 -27.12 8.87 47.47
CA ALA A 302 -26.40 7.83 46.75
C ALA A 302 -25.86 6.82 47.77
N LYS A 303 -26.44 5.61 47.79
CA LYS A 303 -26.12 4.54 48.77
C LYS A 303 -26.18 5.07 50.22
N ASN A 304 -25.01 5.21 50.87
CA ASN A 304 -24.85 5.61 52.27
C ASN A 304 -24.56 7.12 52.43
N VAL A 305 -24.48 7.87 51.33
CA VAL A 305 -24.17 9.30 51.36
C VAL A 305 -25.42 10.09 51.00
N MET A 306 -25.88 10.92 51.92
CA MET A 306 -26.93 11.92 51.69
C MET A 306 -26.30 13.30 51.64
N ARG A 307 -26.42 13.99 50.50
CA ARG A 307 -25.99 15.38 50.32
C ARG A 307 -27.23 16.26 50.24
N ILE A 308 -27.28 17.29 51.08
CA ILE A 308 -28.34 18.30 51.06
C ILE A 308 -27.71 19.64 50.69
N GLU A 309 -28.24 20.29 49.66
CA GLU A 309 -27.76 21.57 49.15
C GLU A 309 -28.83 22.65 49.41
N PHE A 310 -28.48 23.65 50.22
CA PHE A 310 -29.34 24.78 50.58
C PHE A 310 -28.93 26.05 49.82
N LYS A 311 -29.87 26.97 49.61
CA LYS A 311 -29.59 28.23 48.92
C LYS A 311 -28.97 29.30 49.81
N THR A 312 -29.20 29.24 51.11
CA THR A 312 -28.70 30.22 52.07
C THR A 312 -28.09 29.54 53.28
N GLU A 313 -27.06 30.16 53.85
CA GLU A 313 -26.32 29.68 55.02
C GLU A 313 -27.23 29.54 56.26
N ALA A 314 -28.10 30.53 56.51
CA ALA A 314 -29.06 30.48 57.61
C ALA A 314 -30.07 29.31 57.52
N GLN A 315 -30.43 28.87 56.30
CA GLN A 315 -31.28 27.68 56.11
C GLN A 315 -30.49 26.39 56.37
N ALA A 316 -29.21 26.36 56.03
CA ALA A 316 -28.33 25.23 56.30
C ALA A 316 -28.10 25.02 57.80
N GLU A 317 -27.86 26.09 58.56
CA GLU A 317 -27.65 26.01 60.02
C GLU A 317 -28.91 25.52 60.76
N ALA A 318 -30.08 26.11 60.47
CA ALA A 318 -31.34 25.70 61.09
C ALA A 318 -31.71 24.24 60.74
N ALA A 319 -31.47 23.81 59.50
CA ALA A 319 -31.68 22.42 59.09
C ALA A 319 -30.68 21.47 59.74
N GLN A 320 -29.41 21.87 59.91
CA GLN A 320 -28.39 21.06 60.57
C GLN A 320 -28.77 20.76 62.03
N GLU A 321 -29.25 21.75 62.77
CA GLU A 321 -29.67 21.56 64.16
C GLU A 321 -30.87 20.60 64.27
N ALA A 322 -31.89 20.78 63.42
CA ALA A 322 -33.05 19.90 63.35
C ALA A 322 -32.69 18.46 62.93
N ILE A 323 -31.83 18.31 61.92
CA ILE A 323 -31.34 17.00 61.46
C ILE A 323 -30.53 16.31 62.56
N ARG A 324 -29.68 17.05 63.30
CA ARG A 324 -28.91 16.48 64.41
C ARG A 324 -29.82 15.87 65.47
N LEU A 325 -30.83 16.61 65.93
CA LEU A 325 -31.78 16.13 66.93
C LEU A 325 -32.54 14.90 66.44
N HIS A 326 -32.95 14.88 65.17
CA HIS A 326 -33.67 13.74 64.60
C HIS A 326 -32.78 12.50 64.45
N LEU A 327 -31.54 12.66 63.99
CA LEU A 327 -30.56 11.57 63.90
C LEU A 327 -30.20 11.01 65.28
N GLU A 328 -30.07 11.87 66.30
CA GLU A 328 -29.88 11.43 67.69
C GLU A 328 -31.09 10.64 68.21
N SER A 329 -32.32 11.01 67.83
CA SER A 329 -33.52 10.24 68.21
C SER A 329 -33.60 8.89 67.50
N LEU A 330 -33.22 8.83 66.21
CA LEU A 330 -33.20 7.59 65.44
C LEU A 330 -32.13 6.63 65.95
N ALA A 331 -30.94 7.14 66.30
CA ALA A 331 -29.86 6.35 66.88
C ALA A 331 -30.26 5.72 68.23
N LYS A 332 -31.04 6.44 69.05
CA LYS A 332 -31.57 5.94 70.32
C LYS A 332 -32.66 4.88 70.13
N ALA A 333 -33.51 5.02 69.12
CA ALA A 333 -34.54 4.04 68.79
C ALA A 333 -33.93 2.71 68.27
N ASP A 334 -32.90 2.80 67.42
CA ASP A 334 -32.17 1.64 66.91
C ASP A 334 -31.51 0.83 68.04
N THR A 335 -31.02 1.51 69.09
CA THR A 335 -30.41 0.85 70.25
C THR A 335 -31.43 0.19 71.19
N SER A 336 -32.68 0.65 71.22
CA SER A 336 -33.74 0.02 72.01
C SER A 336 -34.34 -1.23 71.34
N GLU A 337 -34.37 -1.30 70.00
CA GLU A 337 -34.86 -2.50 69.31
C GLU A 337 -33.85 -3.66 69.35
N THR A 338 -32.55 -3.38 69.52
CA THR A 338 -31.53 -4.43 69.66
C THR A 338 -31.49 -5.05 71.06
N SER A 339 -32.03 -4.39 72.09
CA SER A 339 -32.11 -4.94 73.45
C SER A 339 -33.30 -5.88 73.66
N ASP A 340 -34.37 -5.73 72.88
CA ASP A 340 -35.58 -6.57 73.02
C ASP A 340 -35.51 -7.88 72.21
N SER A 341 -34.57 -8.02 71.27
CA SER A 341 -34.41 -9.23 70.46
C SER A 341 -33.44 -10.27 71.04
N ASN A 342 -32.85 -10.00 72.21
CA ASN A 342 -31.83 -10.85 72.84
C ASN A 342 -32.19 -11.31 74.26
N SER A 343 -33.49 -11.25 74.63
CA SER A 343 -34.04 -11.80 75.87
C SER A 343 -34.89 -13.04 75.61
#